data_AF-A0A8I1UNN9-F1
#
_entry.id   AF-A0A8I1UNN9-F1
#
_cell.length_a   1.000
_cell.length_b   1.000
_cell.length_c   1.000
_cell.angle_alpha   90.00
_cell.angle_beta   90.00
_cell.angle_gamma   90.00
#
_symmetry.space_group_name_H-M   'P 1'
#
loop_
_entity.id
_entity.type
_entity.pdbx_description
1 polymer ?
#
loop_
_entity_poly.entity_id
_entity_poly.type
_entity_poly.pdbx_seq_one_letter_code
_entity_poly.pdbx_strand_id
1 'polypeptide(L)'
;MTAELALAWGLRLEDLYSSEGLAHVDATFVARLRRSDAALAQRLLEARRQAAAEPPAEGASGARSDAALLTELGPHVDAFVARLFGIVDDLATLREAHRTLDPLYEVKRQFVKRQAAKLPPAELAGFDAGAALREIESRLGRPFEELAFARAVLAWQRIEADETADAGEREAARARLALALRYCAWAVASEEGRRRHAGGVLFRQPAKVDPQRLLGHAREHDEHGVRVFTIDPQRLRRREGFALTDDGTDLRGALDEANYCIWCHEQGKDSCSKGLKEKPGPTGEAAWKRSPFGVNLAGCPLEERISEFHLLKTQGHAIAALAMITVDNPMLAATGHRICNDCMKACIYQKQTPVDIPQAETRTLKDVLELPWGFEIYSLLTRWNPLNLRRPVPRPDSGYRVLVAGMGPAGFTLAHHLMNEGHGVVGIDGLKIEPLDEALSGVRADGSRVPFEPVHDVRTLYEPLGERVMAGFGGVAEYGITVRWNKNFLKLVRLLLVRRERFSLVGGVRFGSTLDVDDALALGFDHVALAMGAGRPTTLDIPNGLARGVRTASDFLMALQLTGAARVDSLANMQLRLPVVVIGGGLTAIDTATESLAYYTVQVEKFLARHEALAARYLAETP
;
A
#
# COMPACT_ATOMS: atom_id res chain seq x y z
N MET A 1 23.60 -21.01 4.63
CA MET A 1 24.35 -20.48 3.47
C MET A 1 23.58 -19.25 3.01
N THR A 2 24.14 -18.05 3.20
CA THR A 2 23.60 -16.83 2.59
C THR A 2 23.69 -17.01 1.08
N ALA A 3 22.57 -16.84 0.36
CA ALA A 3 22.60 -16.89 -1.10
C ALA A 3 23.50 -15.76 -1.60
N GLU A 4 24.42 -16.04 -2.52
CA GLU A 4 25.26 -15.02 -3.13
C GLU A 4 24.48 -14.36 -4.27
N LEU A 5 24.37 -13.04 -4.27
CA LEU A 5 23.69 -12.29 -5.34
C LEU A 5 24.60 -12.25 -6.58
N ALA A 6 24.27 -13.04 -7.60
CA ALA A 6 24.91 -13.00 -8.90
C ALA A 6 24.10 -12.13 -9.87
N LEU A 7 24.57 -10.90 -10.15
CA LEU A 7 23.92 -10.03 -11.11
C LEU A 7 24.38 -10.32 -12.55
N ALA A 8 23.48 -10.13 -13.51
CA ALA A 8 23.84 -10.26 -14.93
C ALA A 8 24.76 -9.13 -15.40
N TRP A 9 25.39 -9.36 -16.55
CA TRP A 9 26.22 -8.38 -17.27
C TRP A 9 27.47 -7.91 -16.51
N GLY A 10 27.96 -8.71 -15.56
CA GLY A 10 29.18 -8.41 -14.81
C GLY A 10 29.02 -7.27 -13.80
N LEU A 11 27.78 -6.89 -13.51
CA LEU A 11 27.45 -5.94 -12.44
C LEU A 11 27.68 -6.59 -11.07
N ARG A 12 28.00 -5.76 -10.08
CA ARG A 12 28.08 -6.13 -8.67
C ARG A 12 27.07 -5.33 -7.86
N LEU A 13 26.82 -5.74 -6.62
CA LEU A 13 25.87 -5.05 -5.75
C LEU A 13 26.22 -3.57 -5.58
N GLU A 14 27.51 -3.24 -5.45
CA GLU A 14 28.01 -1.87 -5.28
C GLU A 14 27.67 -0.98 -6.48
N ASP A 15 27.65 -1.55 -7.69
CA ASP A 15 27.31 -0.82 -8.91
C ASP A 15 25.83 -0.38 -8.90
N LEU A 16 24.96 -1.07 -8.16
CA LEU A 16 23.57 -0.65 -7.98
C LEU A 16 23.42 0.56 -7.02
N TYR A 17 24.49 0.97 -6.33
CA TYR A 17 24.49 2.09 -5.38
C TYR A 17 25.35 3.28 -5.84
N SER A 18 26.18 3.11 -6.87
CA SER A 18 27.03 4.18 -7.42
C SER A 18 26.38 4.87 -8.63
N SER A 19 26.68 6.16 -8.84
CA SER A 19 26.16 6.91 -10.00
C SER A 19 26.63 6.33 -11.34
N GLU A 20 27.89 5.88 -11.41
CA GLU A 20 28.47 5.27 -12.60
C GLU A 20 27.83 3.91 -12.90
N GLY A 21 27.66 3.06 -11.89
CA GLY A 21 27.04 1.77 -12.03
C GLY A 21 25.56 1.87 -12.45
N LEU A 22 24.79 2.80 -11.87
CA LEU A 22 23.41 3.06 -12.31
C LEU A 22 23.33 3.59 -13.76
N ALA A 23 24.27 4.43 -14.18
CA ALA A 23 24.37 4.84 -15.59
C ALA A 23 24.69 3.66 -16.51
N HIS A 24 25.53 2.72 -16.06
CA HIS A 24 25.83 1.49 -16.79
C HIS A 24 24.60 0.57 -16.90
N VAL A 25 23.80 0.44 -15.82
CA VAL A 25 22.52 -0.28 -15.82
C VAL A 25 21.56 0.33 -16.85
N ASP A 26 21.39 1.65 -16.86
CA ASP A 26 20.49 2.33 -17.80
C ASP A 26 20.95 2.18 -19.26
N ALA A 27 22.25 2.35 -19.52
CA ALA A 27 22.82 2.14 -20.85
C ALA A 27 22.61 0.70 -21.34
N THR A 28 22.76 -0.27 -20.44
CA THR A 28 22.53 -1.69 -20.73
C THR A 28 21.06 -1.99 -21.02
N PHE A 29 20.13 -1.39 -20.27
CA PHE A 29 18.70 -1.46 -20.55
C PHE A 29 18.36 -0.91 -21.94
N VAL A 30 18.82 0.30 -22.28
CA VAL A 30 18.57 0.91 -23.59
C VAL A 30 19.18 0.08 -24.72
N ALA A 31 20.39 -0.44 -24.55
CA ALA A 31 21.03 -1.30 -25.55
C ALA A 31 20.26 -2.60 -25.78
N ARG A 32 19.70 -3.20 -24.71
CA ARG A 32 18.86 -4.39 -24.79
C ARG A 32 17.52 -4.09 -25.45
N LEU A 33 16.86 -3.00 -25.05
CA LEU A 33 15.63 -2.52 -25.65
C LEU A 33 15.80 -2.31 -27.15
N ARG A 34 16.89 -1.66 -27.59
CA ARG A 34 17.20 -1.45 -29.01
C ARG A 34 17.33 -2.77 -29.79
N ARG A 35 17.83 -3.84 -29.16
CA ARG A 35 17.96 -5.16 -29.79
C ARG A 35 16.62 -5.89 -29.90
N SER A 36 15.71 -5.70 -28.94
CA SER A 36 14.38 -6.33 -28.97
C SER A 36 13.35 -5.52 -29.77
N ASP A 37 13.41 -4.20 -29.67
CA ASP A 37 12.50 -3.25 -30.31
C ASP A 37 13.22 -1.91 -30.52
N ALA A 38 13.80 -1.75 -31.72
CA ALA A 38 14.56 -0.54 -32.07
C ALA A 38 13.68 0.72 -32.14
N ALA A 39 12.41 0.58 -32.55
CA ALA A 39 11.48 1.69 -32.69
C ALA A 39 11.07 2.22 -31.31
N LEU A 40 10.76 1.32 -30.37
CA LEU A 40 10.45 1.68 -28.99
C LEU A 40 11.64 2.31 -28.28
N ALA A 41 12.86 1.79 -28.50
CA ALA A 41 14.09 2.42 -27.99
C ALA A 41 14.29 3.85 -28.50
N GLN A 42 13.99 4.10 -29.77
CA GLN A 42 14.08 5.45 -30.36
C GLN A 42 13.05 6.39 -29.73
N ARG A 43 11.81 5.93 -29.54
CA ARG A 43 10.75 6.70 -28.86
C ARG A 43 11.12 7.04 -27.42
N LEU A 44 11.67 6.08 -26.67
CA LEU A 44 12.16 6.32 -25.31
C LEU A 44 13.24 7.41 -25.28
N LEU A 45 14.23 7.32 -26.16
CA LEU A 45 15.33 8.29 -26.20
C LEU A 45 14.86 9.69 -26.63
N GLU A 46 13.91 9.78 -27.55
CA GLU A 46 13.28 11.06 -27.93
C GLU A 46 12.48 11.65 -26.77
N ALA A 47 11.64 10.84 -26.11
CA ALA A 47 10.85 11.28 -24.97
C ALA A 47 11.74 11.77 -23.81
N ARG A 48 12.87 11.09 -23.54
CA ARG A 48 13.87 11.55 -22.54
C ARG A 48 14.51 12.89 -22.93
N ARG A 49 14.84 13.09 -24.21
CA ARG A 49 15.38 14.38 -24.68
C ARG A 49 14.37 15.51 -24.50
N GLN A 50 13.11 15.27 -24.85
CA GLN A 50 12.02 16.24 -24.69
C GLN A 50 11.80 16.58 -23.21
N ALA A 51 11.70 15.56 -22.35
CA ALA A 51 11.52 15.73 -20.91
C ALA A 51 12.68 16.47 -20.23
N ALA A 52 13.90 16.38 -20.78
CA ALA A 52 15.07 17.12 -20.30
C ALA A 52 15.12 18.57 -20.77
N ALA A 53 14.56 18.88 -21.95
CA ALA A 53 14.52 20.22 -22.53
C ALA A 53 13.41 21.09 -21.93
N GLU A 54 12.31 20.48 -21.49
CA GLU A 54 11.17 21.20 -20.92
C GLU A 54 11.38 21.52 -19.42
N PRO A 55 11.16 22.79 -19.00
CA PRO A 55 11.05 23.09 -17.57
C PRO A 55 9.95 22.21 -16.95
N PRO A 56 10.04 21.86 -15.65
CA PRO A 56 8.97 21.13 -14.99
C PRO A 56 7.71 22.00 -15.01
N ALA A 57 6.85 21.78 -15.99
CA ALA A 57 5.61 22.51 -16.12
C ALA A 57 4.58 21.93 -15.14
N GLU A 58 3.99 22.79 -14.32
CA GLU A 58 2.74 22.46 -13.63
C GLU A 58 1.67 22.18 -14.68
N GLY A 59 1.24 20.92 -14.80
CA GLY A 59 0.06 20.54 -15.58
C GLY A 59 0.18 20.47 -17.11
N ALA A 60 1.37 20.31 -17.69
CA ALA A 60 1.50 20.24 -19.16
C ALA A 60 1.05 18.90 -19.78
N SER A 61 0.33 19.05 -20.88
CA SER A 61 -0.52 18.10 -21.59
C SER A 61 0.20 17.12 -22.54
N GLY A 62 1.27 16.45 -22.06
CA GLY A 62 1.89 15.29 -22.75
C GLY A 62 1.30 13.92 -22.34
N ALA A 63 0.35 13.92 -21.40
CA ALA A 63 0.00 12.74 -20.59
C ALA A 63 -0.38 11.46 -21.37
N ARG A 64 -1.02 11.56 -22.55
CA ARG A 64 -1.47 10.37 -23.30
C ARG A 64 -0.33 9.68 -24.06
N SER A 65 0.58 10.44 -24.68
CA SER A 65 1.72 9.84 -25.40
C SER A 65 2.69 9.17 -24.44
N ASP A 66 2.86 9.76 -23.26
CA ASP A 66 3.74 9.22 -22.22
C ASP A 66 3.14 7.94 -21.61
N ALA A 67 1.86 7.94 -21.24
CA ALA A 67 1.22 6.75 -20.67
C ALA A 67 1.33 5.52 -21.58
N ALA A 68 1.04 5.68 -22.89
CA ALA A 68 1.19 4.61 -23.86
C ALA A 68 2.64 4.11 -23.95
N LEU A 69 3.60 5.03 -24.12
CA LEU A 69 5.03 4.69 -24.16
C LEU A 69 5.48 3.93 -22.90
N LEU A 70 5.10 4.41 -21.71
CA LEU A 70 5.52 3.81 -20.44
C LEU A 70 4.91 2.41 -20.24
N THR A 71 3.65 2.20 -20.63
CA THR A 71 3.02 0.87 -20.56
C THR A 71 3.62 -0.10 -21.60
N GLU A 72 3.95 0.36 -22.80
CA GLU A 72 4.67 -0.44 -23.82
C GLU A 72 6.08 -0.84 -23.38
N LEU A 73 6.76 0.00 -22.58
CA LEU A 73 8.06 -0.31 -21.99
C LEU A 73 7.97 -1.38 -20.88
N GLY A 74 6.82 -1.51 -20.22
CA GLY A 74 6.63 -2.37 -19.04
C GLY A 74 7.14 -3.81 -19.21
N PRO A 75 6.73 -4.56 -20.25
CA PRO A 75 7.23 -5.90 -20.51
C PRO A 75 8.77 -5.99 -20.64
N HIS A 76 9.41 -4.94 -21.16
CA HIS A 76 10.86 -4.87 -21.29
C HIS A 76 11.55 -4.58 -19.95
N VAL A 77 10.92 -3.80 -19.07
CA VAL A 77 11.41 -3.57 -17.70
C VAL A 77 11.41 -4.88 -16.91
N ASP A 78 10.30 -5.61 -16.91
CA ASP A 78 10.20 -6.95 -16.30
C ASP A 78 11.32 -7.87 -16.80
N ALA A 79 11.43 -8.03 -18.13
CA ALA A 79 12.38 -8.95 -18.74
C ALA A 79 13.85 -8.55 -18.47
N PHE A 80 14.13 -7.26 -18.32
CA PHE A 80 15.46 -6.76 -17.98
C PHE A 80 15.78 -7.03 -16.51
N VAL A 81 14.92 -6.60 -15.59
CA VAL A 81 15.15 -6.74 -14.15
C VAL A 81 15.19 -8.21 -13.74
N ALA A 82 14.33 -9.05 -14.31
CA ALA A 82 14.34 -10.47 -14.01
C ALA A 82 15.66 -11.15 -14.41
N ARG A 83 16.24 -10.76 -15.56
CA ARG A 83 17.58 -11.25 -15.96
C ARG A 83 18.67 -10.66 -15.10
N LEU A 84 18.58 -9.36 -14.76
CA LEU A 84 19.55 -8.68 -13.91
C LEU A 84 19.76 -9.41 -12.59
N PHE A 85 18.66 -9.80 -11.93
CA PHE A 85 18.68 -10.47 -10.62
C PHE A 85 18.64 -12.01 -10.70
N GLY A 86 18.61 -12.60 -11.90
CA GLY A 86 18.57 -14.06 -12.06
C GLY A 86 17.26 -14.73 -11.63
N ILE A 87 16.13 -14.01 -11.68
CA ILE A 87 14.80 -14.45 -11.18
C ILE A 87 13.77 -14.66 -12.30
N VAL A 88 14.23 -15.05 -13.49
CA VAL A 88 13.37 -15.21 -14.68
C VAL A 88 12.23 -16.20 -14.43
N ASP A 89 12.53 -17.33 -13.77
CA ASP A 89 11.54 -18.38 -13.49
C ASP A 89 10.59 -18.01 -12.35
N ASP A 90 11.07 -17.31 -11.32
CA ASP A 90 10.22 -16.80 -10.23
C ASP A 90 9.22 -15.76 -10.76
N LEU A 91 9.68 -14.81 -11.59
CA LEU A 91 8.80 -13.84 -12.21
C LEU A 91 7.82 -14.50 -13.19
N ALA A 92 8.25 -15.52 -13.94
CA ALA A 92 7.35 -16.28 -14.81
C ALA A 92 6.25 -17.01 -14.01
N THR A 93 6.60 -17.55 -12.84
CA THR A 93 5.65 -18.18 -11.91
C THR A 93 4.63 -17.18 -11.37
N LEU A 94 5.09 -15.99 -10.95
CA LEU A 94 4.18 -14.91 -10.52
C LEU A 94 3.27 -14.45 -11.66
N ARG A 95 3.80 -14.33 -12.88
CA ARG A 95 3.01 -13.99 -14.07
C ARG A 95 1.97 -15.06 -14.40
N GLU A 96 2.30 -16.33 -14.23
CA GLU A 96 1.36 -17.43 -14.41
C GLU A 96 0.27 -17.44 -13.33
N ALA A 97 0.61 -17.07 -12.09
CA ALA A 97 -0.38 -16.90 -11.02
C ALA A 97 -1.41 -15.80 -11.35
N HIS A 98 -0.99 -14.72 -12.02
CA HIS A 98 -1.91 -13.71 -12.56
C HIS A 98 -2.84 -14.31 -13.62
N ARG A 99 -2.26 -14.92 -14.67
CA ARG A 99 -3.01 -15.50 -15.80
C ARG A 99 -4.00 -16.58 -15.37
N THR A 100 -3.59 -17.39 -14.39
CA THR A 100 -4.43 -18.43 -13.80
C THR A 100 -5.76 -17.89 -13.29
N LEU A 101 -5.81 -16.61 -12.86
CA LEU A 101 -6.99 -15.93 -12.35
C LEU A 101 -7.80 -15.18 -13.42
N ASP A 102 -7.31 -15.01 -14.66
CA ASP A 102 -8.02 -14.27 -15.72
C ASP A 102 -9.48 -14.72 -15.93
N PRO A 103 -9.79 -16.05 -15.96
CA PRO A 103 -11.16 -16.51 -16.10
C PRO A 103 -12.12 -15.94 -15.04
N LEU A 104 -11.62 -15.74 -13.82
CA LEU A 104 -12.41 -15.25 -12.69
C LEU A 104 -12.95 -13.84 -12.98
N TYR A 105 -12.08 -12.93 -13.44
CA TYR A 105 -12.45 -11.54 -13.69
C TYR A 105 -13.24 -11.39 -14.99
N GLU A 106 -12.93 -12.21 -16.01
CA GLU A 106 -13.72 -12.27 -17.24
C GLU A 106 -15.16 -12.68 -16.94
N VAL A 107 -15.37 -13.78 -16.22
CA VAL A 107 -16.71 -14.25 -15.85
C VAL A 107 -17.40 -13.28 -14.91
N LYS A 108 -16.69 -12.71 -13.91
CA LYS A 108 -17.25 -11.66 -13.04
C LYS A 108 -17.80 -10.50 -13.85
N ARG A 109 -17.06 -10.02 -14.87
CA ARG A 109 -17.46 -8.87 -15.69
C ARG A 109 -18.53 -9.22 -16.72
N GLN A 110 -18.31 -10.25 -17.53
CA GLN A 110 -19.11 -10.56 -18.71
C GLN A 110 -20.35 -11.39 -18.40
N PHE A 111 -20.26 -12.29 -17.43
CA PHE A 111 -21.35 -13.21 -17.08
C PHE A 111 -22.10 -12.73 -15.84
N VAL A 112 -21.42 -12.54 -14.71
CA VAL A 112 -22.07 -12.18 -13.44
C VAL A 112 -22.63 -10.76 -13.51
N LYS A 113 -21.80 -9.74 -13.76
CA LYS A 113 -22.23 -8.33 -13.73
C LYS A 113 -23.12 -7.94 -14.91
N ARG A 114 -22.78 -8.38 -16.13
CA ARG A 114 -23.48 -7.93 -17.36
C ARG A 114 -24.75 -8.73 -17.66
N GLN A 115 -24.88 -9.96 -17.17
CA GLN A 115 -26.01 -10.84 -17.41
C GLN A 115 -26.73 -11.20 -16.10
N ALA A 116 -26.10 -11.96 -15.20
CA ALA A 116 -26.76 -12.52 -14.02
C ALA A 116 -27.33 -11.45 -13.07
N ALA A 117 -26.58 -10.38 -12.81
CA ALA A 117 -27.00 -9.29 -11.92
C ALA A 117 -28.18 -8.47 -12.46
N LYS A 118 -28.57 -8.66 -13.74
CA LYS A 118 -29.74 -8.03 -14.35
C LYS A 118 -30.98 -8.93 -14.33
N LEU A 119 -30.86 -10.18 -13.88
CA LEU A 119 -31.98 -11.10 -13.83
C LEU A 119 -33.03 -10.59 -12.81
N PRO A 120 -34.31 -10.46 -13.19
CA PRO A 120 -35.36 -10.03 -12.29
C PRO A 120 -35.51 -10.97 -11.08
N PRO A 121 -35.77 -10.46 -9.86
CA PRO A 121 -36.00 -11.30 -8.69
C PRO A 121 -37.14 -12.32 -8.86
N ALA A 122 -38.14 -12.02 -9.70
CA ALA A 122 -39.25 -12.93 -10.00
C ALA A 122 -38.79 -14.24 -10.66
N GLU A 123 -37.71 -14.21 -11.46
CA GLU A 123 -37.15 -15.42 -12.09
C GLU A 123 -36.40 -16.34 -11.11
N LEU A 124 -36.14 -15.82 -9.90
CA LEU A 124 -35.52 -16.56 -8.80
C LEU A 124 -36.56 -17.04 -7.77
N ALA A 125 -37.85 -16.77 -7.98
CA ALA A 125 -38.90 -17.25 -7.09
C ALA A 125 -38.92 -18.79 -7.08
N GLY A 126 -38.81 -19.38 -5.89
CA GLY A 126 -38.74 -20.84 -5.71
C GLY A 126 -37.46 -21.48 -6.26
N PHE A 127 -36.42 -20.71 -6.58
CA PHE A 127 -35.14 -21.25 -7.02
C PHE A 127 -34.42 -21.98 -5.88
N ASP A 128 -34.26 -23.30 -6.02
CA ASP A 128 -33.49 -24.11 -5.08
C ASP A 128 -31.99 -23.96 -5.36
N ALA A 129 -31.37 -22.98 -4.70
CA ALA A 129 -29.93 -22.74 -4.81
C ALA A 129 -29.09 -23.91 -4.29
N GLY A 130 -29.61 -24.73 -3.36
CA GLY A 130 -28.91 -25.90 -2.84
C GLY A 130 -28.86 -27.03 -3.87
N ALA A 131 -29.98 -27.31 -4.55
CA ALA A 131 -30.02 -28.25 -5.67
C ALA A 131 -29.16 -27.78 -6.85
N ALA A 132 -29.26 -26.49 -7.20
CA ALA A 132 -28.45 -25.90 -8.26
C ALA A 132 -26.96 -26.01 -7.96
N LEU A 133 -26.54 -25.76 -6.71
CA LEU A 133 -25.15 -25.91 -6.29
C LEU A 133 -24.68 -27.36 -6.44
N ARG A 134 -25.45 -28.34 -5.95
CA ARG A 134 -25.09 -29.76 -6.09
C ARG A 134 -24.97 -30.19 -7.55
N GLU A 135 -25.85 -29.70 -8.41
CA GLU A 135 -25.75 -29.98 -9.84
C GLU A 135 -24.50 -29.31 -10.45
N ILE A 136 -24.22 -28.05 -10.12
CA ILE A 136 -23.00 -27.36 -10.56
C ILE A 136 -21.76 -28.14 -10.11
N GLU A 137 -21.66 -28.54 -8.85
CA GLU A 137 -20.54 -29.33 -8.31
C GLU A 137 -20.40 -30.68 -9.01
N SER A 138 -21.51 -31.35 -9.31
CA SER A 138 -21.53 -32.58 -10.11
C SER A 138 -20.97 -32.37 -11.52
N ARG A 139 -21.30 -31.25 -12.18
CA ARG A 139 -20.77 -30.88 -13.51
C ARG A 139 -19.30 -30.48 -13.47
N LEU A 140 -18.85 -29.87 -12.37
CA LEU A 140 -17.45 -29.52 -12.14
C LEU A 140 -16.60 -30.74 -11.76
N GLY A 141 -17.23 -31.80 -11.25
CA GLY A 141 -16.55 -32.97 -10.70
C GLY A 141 -15.82 -32.70 -9.38
N ARG A 142 -16.14 -31.59 -8.70
CA ARG A 142 -15.49 -31.14 -7.46
C ARG A 142 -16.36 -30.14 -6.69
N PRO A 143 -16.11 -29.92 -5.39
CA PRO A 143 -16.77 -28.86 -4.63
C PRO A 143 -16.61 -27.49 -5.28
N PHE A 144 -17.58 -26.61 -5.07
CA PHE A 144 -17.61 -25.30 -5.70
C PHE A 144 -16.40 -24.46 -5.29
N GLU A 145 -15.65 -24.01 -6.30
CA GLU A 145 -14.54 -23.08 -6.17
C GLU A 145 -14.68 -22.04 -7.29
N GLU A 146 -14.57 -20.74 -6.97
CA GLU A 146 -14.91 -19.68 -7.93
C GLU A 146 -14.12 -19.77 -9.23
N LEU A 147 -12.84 -20.13 -9.18
CA LEU A 147 -11.99 -20.21 -10.37
C LEU A 147 -12.36 -21.42 -11.23
N ALA A 148 -12.59 -22.58 -10.62
CA ALA A 148 -13.05 -23.77 -11.32
C ALA A 148 -14.40 -23.53 -11.99
N PHE A 149 -15.33 -22.89 -11.28
CA PHE A 149 -16.62 -22.47 -11.83
C PHE A 149 -16.47 -21.49 -12.99
N ALA A 150 -15.63 -20.46 -12.86
CA ALA A 150 -15.39 -19.49 -13.93
C ALA A 150 -14.82 -20.15 -15.20
N ARG A 151 -13.84 -21.06 -15.06
CA ARG A 151 -13.29 -21.83 -16.19
C ARG A 151 -14.36 -22.69 -16.88
N ALA A 152 -15.24 -23.31 -16.10
CA ALA A 152 -16.33 -24.11 -16.65
C ALA A 152 -17.34 -23.24 -17.40
N VAL A 153 -17.71 -22.07 -16.88
CA VAL A 153 -18.59 -21.11 -17.58
C VAL A 153 -17.99 -20.71 -18.92
N LEU A 154 -16.70 -20.34 -18.99
CA LEU A 154 -16.04 -20.00 -20.25
C LEU A 154 -15.97 -21.19 -21.21
N ALA A 155 -15.77 -22.41 -20.71
CA ALA A 155 -15.80 -23.62 -21.53
C ALA A 155 -17.19 -23.86 -22.13
N TRP A 156 -18.25 -23.72 -21.34
CA TRP A 156 -19.63 -23.86 -21.82
C TRP A 156 -20.01 -22.77 -22.83
N GLN A 157 -19.57 -21.52 -22.62
CA GLN A 157 -19.76 -20.43 -23.59
C GLN A 157 -19.09 -20.72 -24.92
N ARG A 158 -17.86 -21.28 -24.90
CA ARG A 158 -17.16 -21.68 -26.12
C ARG A 158 -17.89 -22.79 -26.87
N ILE A 159 -18.38 -23.82 -26.17
CA ILE A 159 -19.15 -24.91 -26.78
C ILE A 159 -20.46 -24.38 -27.38
N GLU A 160 -21.19 -23.52 -26.68
CA GLU A 160 -22.48 -23.00 -27.15
C GLU A 160 -22.34 -22.14 -28.42
N ALA A 161 -21.26 -21.37 -28.50
CA ALA A 161 -20.91 -20.50 -29.62
C ALA A 161 -20.24 -21.22 -30.81
N ASP A 162 -19.71 -22.43 -30.62
CA ASP A 162 -19.09 -23.21 -31.68
C ASP A 162 -20.16 -23.82 -32.60
N GLU A 163 -20.34 -23.24 -33.79
CA GLU A 163 -21.29 -23.73 -34.79
C GLU A 163 -20.94 -25.12 -35.34
N THR A 164 -19.70 -25.58 -35.14
CA THR A 164 -19.24 -26.91 -35.60
C THR A 164 -19.44 -28.01 -34.55
N ALA A 165 -19.77 -27.65 -33.31
CA ALA A 165 -20.06 -28.59 -32.24
C ALA A 165 -21.39 -29.32 -32.44
N ASP A 166 -21.49 -30.53 -31.88
CA ASP A 166 -22.72 -31.35 -31.94
C ASP A 166 -23.92 -30.60 -31.33
N ALA A 167 -25.08 -30.71 -31.96
CA ALA A 167 -26.29 -29.99 -31.54
C ALA A 167 -26.72 -30.36 -30.10
N GLY A 168 -26.52 -31.61 -29.69
CA GLY A 168 -26.78 -32.07 -28.33
C GLY A 168 -25.79 -31.52 -27.31
N GLU A 169 -24.51 -31.41 -27.68
CA GLU A 169 -23.48 -30.78 -26.83
C GLU A 169 -23.74 -29.28 -26.62
N ARG A 170 -24.16 -28.58 -27.68
CA ARG A 170 -24.55 -27.16 -27.61
C ARG A 170 -25.77 -26.95 -26.72
N GLU A 171 -26.79 -27.78 -26.85
CA GLU A 171 -27.99 -27.70 -26.00
C GLU A 171 -27.65 -28.01 -24.53
N ALA A 172 -26.80 -29.01 -24.29
CA ALA A 172 -26.30 -29.29 -22.94
C ALA A 172 -25.49 -28.13 -22.35
N ALA A 173 -24.64 -27.46 -23.15
CA ALA A 173 -23.90 -26.27 -22.73
C ALA A 173 -24.86 -25.11 -22.38
N ARG A 174 -25.88 -24.88 -23.21
CA ARG A 174 -26.92 -23.88 -22.97
C ARG A 174 -27.68 -24.12 -21.66
N ALA A 175 -28.07 -25.37 -21.39
CA ALA A 175 -28.73 -25.74 -20.14
C ALA A 175 -27.83 -25.48 -18.91
N ARG A 176 -26.53 -25.81 -19.01
CA ARG A 176 -25.54 -25.53 -17.94
C ARG A 176 -25.37 -24.02 -17.71
N LEU A 177 -25.29 -23.23 -18.78
CA LEU A 177 -25.19 -21.78 -18.69
C LEU A 177 -26.45 -21.17 -18.07
N ALA A 178 -27.65 -21.66 -18.41
CA ALA A 178 -28.90 -21.20 -17.82
C ALA A 178 -28.95 -21.47 -16.30
N LEU A 179 -28.54 -22.66 -15.87
CA LEU A 179 -28.43 -22.98 -14.44
C LEU A 179 -27.41 -22.09 -13.73
N ALA A 180 -26.22 -21.95 -14.31
CA ALA A 180 -25.16 -21.10 -13.79
C ALA A 180 -25.61 -19.63 -13.67
N LEU A 181 -26.33 -19.11 -14.67
CA LEU A 181 -26.85 -17.74 -14.68
C LEU A 181 -27.80 -17.49 -13.51
N ARG A 182 -28.75 -18.40 -13.26
CA ARG A 182 -29.69 -18.30 -12.14
C ARG A 182 -28.99 -18.42 -10.79
N TYR A 183 -28.01 -19.33 -10.67
CA TYR A 183 -27.19 -19.46 -9.46
C TYR A 183 -26.39 -18.19 -9.18
N CYS A 184 -25.72 -17.62 -10.18
CA CYS A 184 -25.01 -16.35 -10.08
C CYS A 184 -25.95 -15.20 -9.67
N ALA A 185 -27.14 -15.12 -10.26
CA ALA A 185 -28.12 -14.09 -9.96
C ALA A 185 -28.60 -14.20 -8.50
N TRP A 186 -28.91 -15.43 -8.04
CA TRP A 186 -29.23 -15.70 -6.63
C TRP A 186 -28.06 -15.35 -5.69
N ALA A 187 -26.83 -15.70 -6.05
CA ALA A 187 -25.63 -15.46 -5.24
C ALA A 187 -25.39 -13.95 -5.01
N VAL A 188 -25.67 -13.12 -6.01
CA VAL A 188 -25.54 -11.66 -5.94
C VAL A 188 -26.73 -11.02 -5.20
N ALA A 189 -27.96 -11.43 -5.53
CA ALA A 189 -29.17 -10.73 -5.10
C ALA A 189 -29.65 -11.10 -3.69
N SER A 190 -29.45 -12.35 -3.26
CA SER A 190 -29.96 -12.84 -1.96
C SER A 190 -28.99 -12.58 -0.80
N GLU A 191 -29.52 -12.42 0.40
CA GLU A 191 -28.69 -12.32 1.62
C GLU A 191 -27.93 -13.63 1.89
N GLU A 192 -28.60 -14.76 1.71
CA GLU A 192 -27.98 -16.08 1.86
C GLU A 192 -26.83 -16.28 0.87
N GLY A 193 -27.02 -15.90 -0.40
CA GLY A 193 -25.99 -15.94 -1.43
C GLY A 193 -24.78 -15.07 -1.10
N ARG A 194 -25.02 -13.81 -0.74
CA ARG A 194 -23.94 -12.89 -0.32
C ARG A 194 -23.18 -13.40 0.89
N ARG A 195 -23.87 -14.02 1.85
CA ARG A 195 -23.24 -14.63 3.04
C ARG A 195 -22.44 -15.88 2.67
N ARG A 196 -23.00 -16.77 1.83
CA ARG A 196 -22.36 -18.01 1.38
C ARG A 196 -21.05 -17.73 0.63
N HIS A 197 -21.01 -16.67 -0.16
CA HIS A 197 -19.86 -16.31 -0.99
C HIS A 197 -19.10 -15.07 -0.50
N ALA A 198 -19.25 -14.69 0.77
CA ALA A 198 -18.65 -13.45 1.30
C ALA A 198 -17.11 -13.41 1.20
N GLY A 199 -16.46 -14.58 1.27
CA GLY A 199 -15.00 -14.71 1.17
C GLY A 199 -14.46 -14.63 -0.26
N GLY A 200 -15.33 -14.67 -1.27
CA GLY A 200 -14.93 -14.66 -2.68
C GLY A 200 -14.99 -13.28 -3.32
N VAL A 201 -14.55 -13.20 -4.58
CA VAL A 201 -14.62 -11.98 -5.40
C VAL A 201 -15.63 -12.09 -6.54
N LEU A 202 -15.94 -13.30 -7.02
CA LEU A 202 -16.74 -13.52 -8.23
C LEU A 202 -18.14 -12.87 -8.14
N PHE A 203 -18.78 -13.01 -6.98
CA PHE A 203 -20.13 -12.49 -6.74
C PHE A 203 -20.13 -11.13 -6.03
N ARG A 204 -18.97 -10.63 -5.60
CA ARG A 204 -18.85 -9.33 -4.93
C ARG A 204 -19.14 -8.21 -5.92
N GLN A 205 -20.21 -7.45 -5.67
CA GLN A 205 -20.58 -6.28 -6.47
C GLN A 205 -20.23 -4.98 -5.73
N PRO A 206 -19.80 -3.92 -6.44
CA PRO A 206 -19.68 -2.60 -5.85
C PRO A 206 -21.03 -2.15 -5.27
N ALA A 207 -21.06 -1.81 -3.98
CA ALA A 207 -22.28 -1.40 -3.31
C ALA A 207 -22.59 0.07 -3.63
N LYS A 208 -23.87 0.47 -3.61
CA LYS A 208 -24.21 1.89 -3.57
C LYS A 208 -23.68 2.49 -2.27
N VAL A 209 -23.13 3.69 -2.34
CA VAL A 209 -22.57 4.39 -1.18
C VAL A 209 -23.53 5.50 -0.77
N ASP A 210 -23.92 5.50 0.50
CA ASP A 210 -24.53 6.64 1.19
C ASP A 210 -23.49 7.24 2.15
N PRO A 211 -22.93 8.42 1.85
CA PRO A 211 -21.93 9.07 2.70
C PRO A 211 -22.41 9.32 4.13
N GLN A 212 -23.73 9.44 4.37
CA GLN A 212 -24.29 9.63 5.70
C GLN A 212 -24.53 8.32 6.46
N ARG A 213 -24.47 7.17 5.77
CA ARG A 213 -24.76 5.83 6.34
C ARG A 213 -23.73 4.79 5.90
N LEU A 214 -22.45 5.08 6.16
CA LEU A 214 -21.34 4.19 5.81
C LEU A 214 -21.27 2.90 6.66
N LEU A 215 -21.83 2.92 7.86
CA LEU A 215 -21.91 1.75 8.74
C LEU A 215 -23.19 0.96 8.44
N GLY A 216 -23.20 0.17 7.36
CA GLY A 216 -24.39 -0.54 6.88
C GLY A 216 -25.01 -1.57 7.84
N HIS A 217 -24.34 -1.89 8.96
CA HIS A 217 -24.83 -2.80 10.00
C HIS A 217 -25.04 -2.11 11.35
N ALA A 218 -24.84 -0.79 11.43
CA ALA A 218 -25.15 -0.04 12.62
C ALA A 218 -26.68 0.05 12.77
N ARG A 219 -27.17 -0.24 13.98
CA ARG A 219 -28.53 0.00 14.41
C ARG A 219 -28.54 1.32 15.17
N GLU A 220 -29.49 2.18 14.81
CA GLU A 220 -29.71 3.47 15.46
C GLU A 220 -30.89 3.34 16.41
N HIS A 221 -30.74 3.81 17.64
CA HIS A 221 -31.84 3.93 18.60
C HIS A 221 -31.63 5.13 19.50
N ASP A 222 -32.70 5.61 20.12
CA ASP A 222 -32.65 6.68 21.12
C ASP A 222 -32.44 6.06 22.51
N GLU A 223 -31.45 6.54 23.23
CA GLU A 223 -31.31 6.31 24.67
C GLU A 223 -31.33 7.66 25.38
N HIS A 224 -32.41 7.92 26.13
CA HIS A 224 -32.55 9.13 26.94
C HIS A 224 -32.35 10.45 26.15
N GLY A 225 -32.84 10.53 24.91
CA GLY A 225 -32.70 11.69 24.03
C GLY A 225 -31.34 11.79 23.33
N VAL A 226 -30.49 10.77 23.46
CA VAL A 226 -29.21 10.67 22.76
C VAL A 226 -29.32 9.60 21.69
N ARG A 227 -28.88 9.94 20.48
CA ARG A 227 -28.78 9.00 19.37
C ARG A 227 -27.61 8.04 19.59
N VAL A 228 -27.92 6.76 19.75
CA VAL A 228 -26.95 5.69 19.96
C VAL A 228 -26.85 4.83 18.70
N PHE A 229 -25.61 4.46 18.35
CA PHE A 229 -25.33 3.50 17.29
C PHE A 229 -24.74 2.24 17.89
N THR A 230 -25.36 1.09 17.63
CA THR A 230 -24.84 -0.23 18.02
C THR A 230 -24.53 -1.06 16.78
N ILE A 231 -23.55 -1.96 16.87
CA ILE A 231 -23.22 -2.90 15.80
C ILE A 231 -23.64 -4.30 16.26
N ASP A 232 -24.16 -5.11 15.34
CA ASP A 232 -24.41 -6.52 15.57
C ASP A 232 -23.17 -7.21 16.18
N PRO A 233 -23.27 -7.82 17.38
CA PRO A 233 -22.16 -8.49 18.03
C PRO A 233 -21.46 -9.54 17.16
N GLN A 234 -22.18 -10.21 16.25
CA GLN A 234 -21.59 -11.20 15.33
C GLN A 234 -20.71 -10.56 14.25
N ARG A 235 -20.83 -9.24 14.04
CA ARG A 235 -20.03 -8.47 13.08
C ARG A 235 -18.91 -7.67 13.74
N LEU A 236 -18.77 -7.74 15.07
CA LEU A 236 -17.66 -7.09 15.78
C LEU A 236 -16.36 -7.87 15.55
N ARG A 237 -15.37 -7.21 14.95
CA ARG A 237 -13.99 -7.72 14.93
C ARG A 237 -13.32 -7.39 16.26
N ARG A 238 -13.04 -8.41 17.08
CA ARG A 238 -12.27 -8.26 18.32
C ARG A 238 -10.79 -8.10 17.96
N ARG A 239 -10.12 -7.15 18.63
CA ARG A 239 -8.67 -6.97 18.58
C ARG A 239 -8.11 -7.41 19.93
N GLU A 240 -7.10 -8.26 19.89
CA GLU A 240 -6.36 -8.69 21.07
C GLU A 240 -4.92 -8.21 20.94
N GLY A 241 -4.46 -7.47 21.95
CA GLY A 241 -3.09 -6.95 22.00
C GLY A 241 -2.69 -6.07 20.82
N PHE A 242 -1.46 -6.29 20.36
CA PHE A 242 -0.69 -5.40 19.49
C PHE A 242 -0.12 -6.11 18.25
N ALA A 243 -0.66 -7.28 17.89
CA ALA A 243 -0.37 -7.91 16.61
C ALA A 243 -0.97 -7.09 15.44
N LEU A 244 -0.43 -7.26 14.23
CA LEU A 244 -0.99 -6.65 13.02
C LEU A 244 -2.44 -7.10 12.84
N THR A 245 -3.35 -6.15 12.64
CA THR A 245 -4.81 -6.43 12.58
C THR A 245 -5.39 -6.46 11.18
N ASP A 246 -4.56 -6.20 10.17
CA ASP A 246 -4.97 -6.21 8.77
C ASP A 246 -3.76 -6.44 7.86
N ASP A 247 -3.72 -7.62 7.23
CA ASP A 247 -2.69 -7.99 6.26
C ASP A 247 -2.94 -7.39 4.86
N GLY A 248 -4.08 -6.75 4.63
CA GLY A 248 -4.51 -6.30 3.32
C GLY A 248 -5.03 -7.44 2.45
N THR A 249 -5.16 -7.15 1.15
CA THR A 249 -5.63 -8.15 0.18
C THR A 249 -4.52 -9.08 -0.30
N ASP A 250 -4.92 -10.26 -0.78
CA ASP A 250 -4.07 -11.16 -1.58
C ASP A 250 -4.03 -10.73 -3.06
N LEU A 251 -3.32 -11.50 -3.89
CA LEU A 251 -3.23 -11.26 -5.33
C LEU A 251 -4.62 -11.24 -6.00
N ARG A 252 -5.53 -12.13 -5.56
CA ARG A 252 -6.89 -12.22 -6.10
C ARG A 252 -7.67 -10.93 -5.85
N GLY A 253 -7.70 -10.41 -4.63
CA GLY A 253 -8.44 -9.19 -4.35
C GLY A 253 -7.79 -7.93 -4.95
N ALA A 254 -6.45 -7.87 -5.07
CA ALA A 254 -5.82 -6.74 -5.75
C ALA A 254 -6.09 -6.73 -7.26
N LEU A 255 -6.11 -7.90 -7.89
CA LEU A 255 -6.52 -8.02 -9.29
C LEU A 255 -8.02 -7.76 -9.48
N ASP A 256 -8.86 -8.03 -8.49
CA ASP A 256 -10.27 -7.64 -8.52
C ASP A 256 -10.42 -6.12 -8.63
N GLU A 257 -9.70 -5.36 -7.80
CA GLU A 257 -9.69 -3.89 -7.86
C GLU A 257 -9.06 -3.36 -9.16
N ALA A 258 -7.96 -3.97 -9.62
CA ALA A 258 -7.30 -3.56 -10.86
C ALA A 258 -8.15 -3.85 -12.11
N ASN A 259 -8.94 -4.92 -12.13
CA ASN A 259 -9.90 -5.24 -13.20
C ASN A 259 -11.24 -4.49 -13.07
N TYR A 260 -11.57 -3.99 -11.88
CA TYR A 260 -12.72 -3.11 -11.67
C TYR A 260 -12.45 -1.68 -12.16
N CYS A 261 -11.20 -1.24 -12.06
CA CYS A 261 -10.71 -0.04 -12.73
C CYS A 261 -10.99 -0.11 -14.25
N ILE A 262 -11.41 1.00 -14.84
CA ILE A 262 -11.70 1.09 -16.29
C ILE A 262 -10.55 1.71 -17.10
N TRP A 263 -9.39 1.79 -16.47
CA TRP A 263 -8.18 2.41 -16.96
C TRP A 263 -8.38 3.79 -17.62
N CYS A 264 -8.65 4.81 -16.80
CA CYS A 264 -9.12 6.11 -17.26
C CYS A 264 -8.10 6.89 -18.14
N HIS A 265 -6.83 6.48 -18.15
CA HIS A 265 -5.75 7.17 -18.88
C HIS A 265 -5.90 7.04 -20.39
N GLU A 266 -6.44 5.92 -20.86
CA GLU A 266 -6.78 5.72 -22.27
C GLU A 266 -7.77 6.79 -22.76
N GLN A 267 -8.61 7.30 -21.85
CA GLN A 267 -9.60 8.34 -22.12
C GLN A 267 -9.10 9.75 -21.77
N GLY A 268 -7.92 9.88 -21.15
CA GLY A 268 -7.39 11.15 -20.61
C GLY A 268 -8.24 11.72 -19.47
N LYS A 269 -8.82 10.85 -18.63
CA LYS A 269 -9.77 11.24 -17.57
C LYS A 269 -9.40 10.63 -16.21
N ASP A 270 -8.12 10.59 -15.88
CA ASP A 270 -7.58 9.99 -14.65
C ASP A 270 -7.91 10.77 -13.39
N SER A 271 -9.19 10.82 -13.04
CA SER A 271 -9.67 11.54 -11.85
C SER A 271 -9.06 11.05 -10.53
N CYS A 272 -8.65 9.79 -10.45
CA CYS A 272 -7.94 9.27 -9.27
C CYS A 272 -6.51 9.82 -9.14
N SER A 273 -5.87 10.21 -10.24
CA SER A 273 -4.53 10.80 -10.27
C SER A 273 -4.61 12.32 -10.28
N LYS A 274 -5.32 12.89 -11.27
CA LYS A 274 -5.41 14.31 -11.60
C LYS A 274 -6.68 14.98 -11.12
N GLY A 275 -7.41 14.35 -10.20
CA GLY A 275 -8.63 14.86 -9.57
C GLY A 275 -9.88 14.92 -10.47
N LEU A 276 -11.04 15.04 -9.83
CA LEU A 276 -12.33 15.14 -10.50
C LEU A 276 -12.72 16.61 -10.65
N LYS A 277 -12.74 17.11 -11.89
CA LYS A 277 -13.03 18.53 -12.20
C LYS A 277 -14.49 18.76 -12.60
N GLU A 278 -15.00 19.97 -12.32
CA GLU A 278 -16.25 20.47 -12.89
C GLU A 278 -16.12 20.69 -14.40
N LYS A 279 -17.25 20.99 -15.06
CA LYS A 279 -17.16 21.47 -16.45
C LYS A 279 -16.41 22.82 -16.46
N PRO A 280 -15.50 23.05 -17.43
CA PRO A 280 -14.79 24.33 -17.54
C PRO A 280 -15.77 25.50 -17.59
N GLY A 281 -15.46 26.56 -16.84
CA GLY A 281 -16.22 27.80 -16.90
C GLY A 281 -15.89 28.63 -18.15
N PRO A 282 -16.47 29.84 -18.29
CA PRO A 282 -16.18 30.75 -19.40
C PRO A 282 -14.70 31.15 -19.52
N THR A 283 -13.96 31.09 -18.41
CA THR A 283 -12.53 31.41 -18.31
C THR A 283 -11.62 30.24 -18.68
N GLY A 284 -12.17 29.07 -18.99
CA GLY A 284 -11.41 27.86 -19.36
C GLY A 284 -10.85 27.05 -18.20
N GLU A 285 -10.80 27.60 -16.98
CA GLU A 285 -10.39 26.87 -15.78
C GLU A 285 -11.54 26.03 -15.21
N ALA A 286 -11.23 24.80 -14.83
CA ALA A 286 -12.17 23.87 -14.22
C ALA A 286 -11.79 23.64 -12.76
N ALA A 287 -12.62 24.14 -11.84
CA ALA A 287 -12.49 23.89 -10.42
C ALA A 287 -12.67 22.41 -10.07
N TRP A 288 -12.08 21.97 -8.94
CA TRP A 288 -12.32 20.65 -8.39
C TRP A 288 -13.79 20.49 -7.99
N LYS A 289 -14.36 19.33 -8.31
CA LYS A 289 -15.62 18.91 -7.71
C LYS A 289 -15.45 18.78 -6.21
N ARG A 290 -16.53 19.00 -5.47
CA ARG A 290 -16.57 18.82 -4.02
C ARG A 290 -17.38 17.59 -3.64
N SER A 291 -16.92 16.89 -2.62
CA SER A 291 -17.67 15.81 -1.99
C SER A 291 -18.93 16.37 -1.32
N PRO A 292 -19.88 15.50 -0.91
CA PRO A 292 -21.06 15.91 -0.13
C PRO A 292 -20.72 16.62 1.20
N PHE A 293 -19.47 16.51 1.67
CA PHE A 293 -18.97 17.19 2.87
C PHE A 293 -18.14 18.45 2.54
N GLY A 294 -18.16 18.91 1.29
CA GLY A 294 -17.48 20.13 0.86
C GLY A 294 -15.97 20.00 0.63
N VAL A 295 -15.43 18.77 0.63
CA VAL A 295 -13.98 18.50 0.44
C VAL A 295 -13.65 18.41 -1.06
N ASN A 296 -12.59 19.08 -1.51
CA ASN A 296 -12.14 19.01 -2.91
C ASN A 296 -11.72 17.57 -3.29
N LEU A 297 -12.15 17.12 -4.46
CA LEU A 297 -11.79 15.82 -5.03
C LEU A 297 -10.54 15.96 -5.93
N ALA A 298 -9.40 16.25 -5.31
CA ALA A 298 -8.15 16.57 -6.02
C ALA A 298 -7.38 15.35 -6.58
N GLY A 299 -7.76 14.12 -6.19
CA GLY A 299 -7.04 12.91 -6.61
C GLY A 299 -5.83 12.60 -5.72
N CYS A 300 -4.91 11.78 -6.23
CA CYS A 300 -3.66 11.47 -5.55
C CYS A 300 -2.80 12.74 -5.41
N PRO A 301 -2.33 13.09 -4.19
CA PRO A 301 -1.45 14.24 -4.00
C PRO A 301 -0.12 14.14 -4.76
N LEU A 302 0.31 12.92 -5.10
CA LEU A 302 1.52 12.67 -5.89
C LEU A 302 1.25 12.64 -7.39
N GLU A 303 -0.02 12.78 -7.80
CA GLU A 303 -0.48 12.60 -9.18
C GLU A 303 -0.02 11.27 -9.79
N GLU A 304 0.05 10.23 -8.96
CA GLU A 304 0.56 8.91 -9.33
C GLU A 304 -0.16 8.33 -10.55
N ARG A 305 0.58 7.64 -11.41
CA ARG A 305 0.10 6.91 -12.59
C ARG A 305 -0.67 5.63 -12.23
N ILE A 306 -1.78 5.82 -11.52
CA ILE A 306 -2.61 4.75 -10.94
C ILE A 306 -3.16 3.83 -12.02
N SER A 307 -3.68 4.43 -13.08
CA SER A 307 -4.37 3.70 -14.11
C SER A 307 -3.43 2.83 -14.94
N GLU A 308 -2.22 3.31 -15.17
CA GLU A 308 -1.16 2.67 -15.92
C GLU A 308 -0.58 1.48 -15.13
N PHE A 309 -0.35 1.63 -13.81
CA PHE A 309 0.11 0.50 -13.01
C PHE A 309 -0.98 -0.57 -12.85
N HIS A 310 -2.26 -0.18 -12.76
CA HIS A 310 -3.37 -1.16 -12.78
C HIS A 310 -3.37 -1.95 -14.09
N LEU A 311 -3.20 -1.30 -15.24
CA LEU A 311 -3.12 -1.98 -16.53
C LEU A 311 -1.96 -2.99 -16.55
N LEU A 312 -0.74 -2.55 -16.22
CA LEU A 312 0.44 -3.43 -16.15
C LEU A 312 0.23 -4.59 -15.18
N LYS A 313 -0.36 -4.34 -14.00
CA LYS A 313 -0.69 -5.38 -13.03
C LYS A 313 -1.63 -6.43 -13.62
N THR A 314 -2.72 -6.02 -14.27
CA THR A 314 -3.67 -6.96 -14.88
C THR A 314 -3.06 -7.79 -16.01
N GLN A 315 -2.00 -7.31 -16.66
CA GLN A 315 -1.25 -8.04 -17.68
C GLN A 315 -0.16 -8.98 -17.12
N GLY A 316 -0.04 -9.02 -15.78
CA GLY A 316 0.95 -9.82 -15.07
C GLY A 316 2.36 -9.22 -15.09
N HIS A 317 2.49 -7.91 -15.33
CA HIS A 317 3.76 -7.20 -15.34
C HIS A 317 4.10 -6.59 -13.98
N ALA A 318 4.42 -7.44 -13.00
CA ALA A 318 4.51 -7.06 -11.59
C ALA A 318 5.64 -6.06 -11.30
N ILE A 319 6.85 -6.26 -11.86
CA ILE A 319 7.99 -5.36 -11.63
C ILE A 319 7.74 -4.03 -12.33
N ALA A 320 7.21 -4.05 -13.55
CA ALA A 320 6.83 -2.85 -14.28
C ALA A 320 5.72 -2.06 -13.59
N ALA A 321 4.73 -2.72 -13.00
CA ALA A 321 3.69 -2.06 -12.22
C ALA A 321 4.28 -1.36 -10.99
N LEU A 322 5.21 -2.00 -10.26
CA LEU A 322 5.95 -1.34 -9.19
C LEU A 322 6.79 -0.17 -9.72
N ALA A 323 7.52 -0.37 -10.83
CA ALA A 323 8.32 0.68 -11.44
C ALA A 323 7.47 1.89 -11.86
N MET A 324 6.24 1.67 -12.31
CA MET A 324 5.30 2.75 -12.62
C MET A 324 4.93 3.55 -11.38
N ILE A 325 4.60 2.88 -10.27
CA ILE A 325 4.30 3.54 -8.98
C ILE A 325 5.52 4.34 -8.49
N THR A 326 6.72 3.74 -8.53
CA THR A 326 7.94 4.38 -7.99
C THR A 326 8.42 5.60 -8.77
N VAL A 327 7.88 5.87 -9.97
CA VAL A 327 8.15 7.14 -10.68
C VAL A 327 7.68 8.33 -9.83
N ASP A 328 6.46 8.23 -9.27
CA ASP A 328 5.82 9.31 -8.54
C ASP A 328 5.91 9.10 -7.01
N ASN A 329 5.95 7.83 -6.57
CA ASN A 329 5.94 7.44 -5.17
C ASN A 329 7.08 6.45 -4.83
N PRO A 330 8.34 6.90 -4.78
CA PRO A 330 9.48 6.04 -4.44
C PRO A 330 9.39 5.49 -2.99
N MET A 331 8.61 6.14 -2.12
CA MET A 331 8.41 5.76 -0.73
C MET A 331 7.07 5.02 -0.50
N LEU A 332 6.55 4.31 -1.51
CA LEU A 332 5.24 3.64 -1.42
C LEU A 332 5.09 2.66 -0.26
N ALA A 333 6.20 2.13 0.27
CA ALA A 333 6.20 1.34 1.50
C ALA A 333 5.57 2.10 2.69
N ALA A 334 5.60 3.44 2.68
CA ALA A 334 4.99 4.32 3.68
C ALA A 334 3.58 4.83 3.33
N THR A 335 3.01 4.46 2.19
CA THR A 335 1.67 4.86 1.73
C THR A 335 0.77 3.62 1.52
N GLY A 336 -0.25 3.74 0.67
CA GLY A 336 -1.14 2.64 0.33
C GLY A 336 -2.13 2.27 1.41
N HIS A 337 -2.48 0.99 1.47
CA HIS A 337 -3.54 0.45 2.30
C HIS A 337 -3.40 0.89 3.75
N ARG A 338 -4.49 1.40 4.32
CA ARG A 338 -4.58 1.99 5.67
C ARG A 338 -3.83 3.31 5.85
N ILE A 339 -3.20 3.89 4.84
CA ILE A 339 -2.52 5.19 4.96
C ILE A 339 -3.22 6.27 4.13
N CYS A 340 -3.32 6.09 2.82
CA CYS A 340 -3.90 7.09 1.91
C CYS A 340 -5.27 6.66 1.38
N ASN A 341 -6.11 7.62 0.95
CA ASN A 341 -7.40 7.31 0.30
C ASN A 341 -7.95 8.43 -0.63
N ASP A 342 -7.19 9.48 -0.92
CA ASP A 342 -7.69 10.60 -1.74
C ASP A 342 -7.94 10.21 -3.21
N CYS A 343 -7.10 9.30 -3.74
CA CYS A 343 -7.31 8.69 -5.05
C CYS A 343 -8.66 7.95 -5.16
N MET A 344 -9.08 7.26 -4.09
CA MET A 344 -10.39 6.58 -4.03
C MET A 344 -11.53 7.58 -4.02
N LYS A 345 -11.41 8.66 -3.24
CA LYS A 345 -12.45 9.70 -3.14
C LYS A 345 -12.70 10.37 -4.48
N ALA A 346 -11.65 10.57 -5.29
CA ALA A 346 -11.76 11.22 -6.60
C ALA A 346 -12.07 10.25 -7.76
N CYS A 347 -12.03 8.93 -7.53
CA CYS A 347 -12.35 7.92 -8.53
C CYS A 347 -13.69 8.23 -9.24
N ILE A 348 -13.79 7.99 -10.54
CA ILE A 348 -15.04 8.28 -11.30
C ILE A 348 -16.30 7.63 -10.71
N TYR A 349 -16.15 6.55 -9.93
CA TYR A 349 -17.24 5.83 -9.27
C TYR A 349 -17.73 6.58 -8.03
N GLN A 350 -18.49 7.65 -8.25
CA GLN A 350 -18.98 8.54 -7.18
C GLN A 350 -20.30 8.10 -6.52
N LYS A 351 -21.00 7.12 -7.10
CA LYS A 351 -22.33 6.64 -6.63
C LYS A 351 -22.31 5.19 -6.12
N GLN A 352 -21.14 4.59 -6.10
CA GLN A 352 -20.90 3.22 -5.68
C GLN A 352 -19.52 3.12 -5.04
N THR A 353 -19.18 1.97 -4.46
CA THR A 353 -17.86 1.75 -3.89
C THR A 353 -16.78 2.05 -4.94
N PRO A 354 -15.86 2.99 -4.68
CA PRO A 354 -14.77 3.30 -5.61
C PRO A 354 -13.78 2.14 -5.66
N VAL A 355 -12.87 2.18 -6.63
CA VAL A 355 -11.74 1.24 -6.68
C VAL A 355 -10.88 1.44 -5.43
N ASP A 356 -10.54 0.37 -4.72
CA ASP A 356 -9.60 0.38 -3.59
C ASP A 356 -8.15 0.38 -4.09
N ILE A 357 -7.75 1.53 -4.62
CA ILE A 357 -6.40 1.77 -5.17
C ILE A 357 -5.31 1.52 -4.12
N PRO A 358 -5.41 2.00 -2.86
CA PRO A 358 -4.40 1.75 -1.84
C PRO A 358 -4.15 0.26 -1.58
N GLN A 359 -5.19 -0.59 -1.60
CA GLN A 359 -5.04 -2.04 -1.51
C GLN A 359 -4.25 -2.63 -2.69
N ALA A 360 -4.60 -2.22 -3.91
CA ALA A 360 -3.91 -2.68 -5.12
C ALA A 360 -2.45 -2.20 -5.18
N GLU A 361 -2.17 -0.97 -4.75
CA GLU A 361 -0.83 -0.37 -4.64
C GLU A 361 0.04 -1.18 -3.65
N THR A 362 -0.43 -1.35 -2.41
CA THR A 362 0.30 -2.11 -1.38
C THR A 362 0.50 -3.57 -1.78
N ARG A 363 -0.49 -4.22 -2.40
CA ARG A 363 -0.30 -5.60 -2.88
C ARG A 363 0.72 -5.67 -4.01
N THR A 364 0.78 -4.68 -4.90
CA THR A 364 1.80 -4.61 -5.98
C THR A 364 3.21 -4.48 -5.42
N LEU A 365 3.40 -3.70 -4.35
CA LEU A 365 4.66 -3.70 -3.60
C LEU A 365 5.00 -5.10 -3.09
N LYS A 366 4.05 -5.75 -2.40
CA LYS A 366 4.24 -7.08 -1.81
C LYS A 366 4.57 -8.14 -2.87
N ASP A 367 3.90 -8.12 -4.03
CA ASP A 367 4.15 -9.05 -5.13
C ASP A 367 5.62 -9.05 -5.56
N VAL A 368 6.29 -7.88 -5.56
CA VAL A 368 7.72 -7.79 -5.88
C VAL A 368 8.60 -8.08 -4.66
N LEU A 369 8.23 -7.61 -3.47
CA LEU A 369 9.00 -7.88 -2.24
C LEU A 369 9.07 -9.38 -1.91
N GLU A 370 8.04 -10.15 -2.30
CA GLU A 370 7.93 -11.61 -2.11
C GLU A 370 8.77 -12.41 -3.13
N LEU A 371 9.28 -11.77 -4.21
CA LEU A 371 10.25 -12.40 -5.12
C LEU A 371 11.63 -12.50 -4.46
N PRO A 372 12.50 -13.44 -4.89
CA PRO A 372 13.91 -13.40 -4.51
C PRO A 372 14.52 -12.04 -4.86
N TRP A 373 15.28 -11.46 -3.92
CA TRP A 373 15.88 -10.13 -4.04
C TRP A 373 14.87 -8.98 -4.17
N GLY A 374 13.60 -9.20 -3.80
CA GLY A 374 12.52 -8.22 -3.96
C GLY A 374 12.79 -6.85 -3.34
N PHE A 375 13.45 -6.81 -2.17
CA PHE A 375 13.89 -5.55 -1.57
C PHE A 375 14.96 -4.85 -2.42
N GLU A 376 15.94 -5.57 -2.96
CA GLU A 376 16.98 -4.99 -3.81
C GLU A 376 16.40 -4.48 -5.15
N ILE A 377 15.40 -5.17 -5.70
CA ILE A 377 14.65 -4.71 -6.88
C ILE A 377 13.91 -3.42 -6.57
N TYR A 378 13.13 -3.37 -5.48
CA TYR A 378 12.45 -2.15 -5.07
C TYR A 378 13.46 -1.01 -4.82
N SER A 379 14.54 -1.30 -4.09
CA SER A 379 15.61 -0.35 -3.82
C SER A 379 16.21 0.21 -5.10
N LEU A 380 16.56 -0.65 -6.06
CA LEU A 380 17.05 -0.24 -7.37
C LEU A 380 16.04 0.68 -8.07
N LEU A 381 14.76 0.31 -8.12
CA LEU A 381 13.69 1.08 -8.80
C LEU A 381 13.43 2.47 -8.21
N THR A 382 13.84 2.75 -6.97
CA THR A 382 13.77 4.10 -6.42
C THR A 382 14.89 5.02 -6.95
N ARG A 383 15.97 4.45 -7.49
CA ARG A 383 17.21 5.17 -7.83
C ARG A 383 17.46 5.15 -9.33
N TRP A 384 17.33 3.97 -9.93
CA TRP A 384 17.25 3.77 -11.36
C TRP A 384 15.84 3.36 -11.74
N ASN A 385 15.20 4.14 -12.61
CA ASN A 385 13.88 3.79 -13.12
C ASN A 385 13.79 4.16 -14.60
N PRO A 386 13.74 3.18 -15.52
CA PRO A 386 13.73 3.48 -16.94
C PRO A 386 12.44 4.17 -17.40
N LEU A 387 11.36 4.08 -16.61
CA LEU A 387 10.08 4.74 -16.84
C LEU A 387 10.07 6.21 -16.39
N ASN A 388 11.06 6.64 -15.60
CA ASN A 388 11.24 8.05 -15.29
C ASN A 388 11.97 8.75 -16.44
N LEU A 389 11.20 9.35 -17.36
CA LEU A 389 11.74 9.99 -18.57
C LEU A 389 12.67 11.18 -18.27
N ARG A 390 12.43 11.90 -17.18
CA ARG A 390 13.20 13.10 -16.81
C ARG A 390 14.46 12.76 -16.00
N ARG A 391 14.37 11.71 -15.17
CA ARG A 391 15.36 11.36 -14.13
C ARG A 391 15.50 9.83 -14.02
N PRO A 392 16.00 9.14 -15.07
CA PRO A 392 16.14 7.69 -15.00
C PRO A 392 17.26 7.24 -14.06
N VAL A 393 18.21 8.12 -13.73
CA VAL A 393 19.33 7.90 -12.79
C VAL A 393 19.57 9.16 -11.95
N PRO A 394 20.21 9.06 -10.77
CA PRO A 394 20.58 10.20 -9.95
C PRO A 394 21.55 11.15 -10.66
N ARG A 395 21.48 12.44 -10.35
CA ARG A 395 22.48 13.42 -10.82
C ARG A 395 23.86 13.20 -10.16
N PRO A 396 24.94 13.65 -10.84
CA PRO A 396 26.26 13.76 -10.23
C PRO A 396 26.24 14.58 -8.93
N ASP A 397 27.33 14.49 -8.15
CA ASP A 397 27.46 15.28 -6.93
C ASP A 397 27.34 16.77 -7.27
N SER A 398 26.40 17.43 -6.60
CA SER A 398 26.12 18.86 -6.76
C SER A 398 27.06 19.73 -5.93
N GLY A 399 27.79 19.15 -4.96
CA GLY A 399 28.57 19.87 -3.96
C GLY A 399 27.75 20.34 -2.76
N TYR A 400 26.44 20.52 -2.90
CA TYR A 400 25.58 21.03 -1.82
C TYR A 400 25.27 19.99 -0.75
N ARG A 401 25.20 20.44 0.50
CA ARG A 401 24.87 19.67 1.69
C ARG A 401 23.62 20.22 2.35
N VAL A 402 22.64 19.36 2.59
CA VAL A 402 21.34 19.72 3.17
C VAL A 402 21.12 19.00 4.48
N LEU A 403 20.82 19.76 5.54
CA LEU A 403 20.33 19.23 6.80
C LEU A 403 18.81 19.10 6.74
N VAL A 404 18.27 17.90 6.98
CA VAL A 404 16.82 17.67 7.02
C VAL A 404 16.41 17.38 8.46
N ALA A 405 15.65 18.28 9.07
CA ALA A 405 15.20 18.16 10.45
C ALA A 405 13.82 17.47 10.53
N GLY A 406 13.80 16.27 11.11
CA GLY A 406 12.63 15.40 11.25
C GLY A 406 12.60 14.31 10.18
N MET A 407 12.61 13.04 10.59
CA MET A 407 12.67 11.86 9.72
C MET A 407 11.34 11.12 9.66
N GLY A 408 10.25 11.89 9.62
CA GLY A 408 8.92 11.42 9.22
C GLY A 408 8.75 11.39 7.70
N PRO A 409 7.53 11.14 7.19
CA PRO A 409 7.27 11.01 5.76
C PRO A 409 7.77 12.13 4.88
N ALA A 410 7.61 13.39 5.31
CA ALA A 410 8.16 14.53 4.59
C ALA A 410 9.69 14.48 4.52
N GLY A 411 10.37 14.20 5.63
CA GLY A 411 11.83 14.24 5.72
C GLY A 411 12.52 13.11 4.97
N PHE A 412 12.08 11.86 5.14
CA PHE A 412 12.70 10.73 4.44
C PHE A 412 12.44 10.77 2.93
N THR A 413 11.28 11.31 2.51
CA THR A 413 10.95 11.48 1.09
C THR A 413 11.74 12.62 0.48
N LEU A 414 11.87 13.75 1.18
CA LEU A 414 12.71 14.86 0.75
C LEU A 414 14.18 14.44 0.63
N ALA A 415 14.71 13.72 1.62
CA ALA A 415 16.07 13.20 1.59
C ALA A 415 16.34 12.35 0.34
N HIS A 416 15.39 11.48 -0.01
CA HIS A 416 15.45 10.70 -1.24
C HIS A 416 15.58 11.57 -2.50
N HIS A 417 14.66 12.53 -2.69
CA HIS A 417 14.68 13.40 -3.86
C HIS A 417 15.94 14.26 -3.92
N LEU A 418 16.38 14.84 -2.80
CA LEU A 418 17.61 15.63 -2.74
C LEU A 418 18.84 14.82 -3.13
N MET A 419 18.95 13.57 -2.65
CA MET A 419 20.05 12.71 -3.06
C MET A 419 19.99 12.33 -4.54
N ASN A 420 18.80 12.17 -5.12
CA ASN A 420 18.63 11.94 -6.55
C ASN A 420 18.94 13.18 -7.40
N GLU A 421 18.80 14.39 -6.83
CA GLU A 421 19.26 15.64 -7.44
C GLU A 421 20.76 15.92 -7.26
N GLY A 422 21.46 15.07 -6.51
CA GLY A 422 22.92 15.14 -6.39
C GLY A 422 23.43 15.71 -5.06
N HIS A 423 22.54 16.02 -4.12
CA HIS A 423 22.91 16.63 -2.84
C HIS A 423 23.37 15.60 -1.80
N GLY A 424 24.30 16.01 -0.93
CA GLY A 424 24.56 15.31 0.32
C GLY A 424 23.48 15.65 1.34
N VAL A 425 23.00 14.66 2.09
CA VAL A 425 21.89 14.85 3.04
C VAL A 425 22.26 14.29 4.40
N VAL A 426 22.08 15.09 5.44
CA VAL A 426 22.11 14.63 6.83
C VAL A 426 20.70 14.76 7.40
N GLY A 427 20.08 13.63 7.70
CA GLY A 427 18.81 13.58 8.40
C GLY A 427 19.04 13.61 9.92
N ILE A 428 18.33 14.49 10.62
CA ILE A 428 18.30 14.49 12.08
C ILE A 428 16.88 14.25 12.59
N ASP A 429 16.75 13.60 13.75
CA ASP A 429 15.48 13.50 14.46
C ASP A 429 15.67 13.73 15.96
N GLY A 430 14.67 14.34 16.60
CA GLY A 430 14.69 14.54 18.05
C GLY A 430 14.51 13.23 18.83
N LEU A 431 13.93 12.20 18.22
CA LEU A 431 13.83 10.87 18.78
C LEU A 431 15.16 10.13 18.66
N LYS A 432 15.47 9.28 19.65
CA LYS A 432 16.57 8.33 19.54
C LYS A 432 16.29 7.38 18.37
N ILE A 433 17.25 7.25 17.47
CA ILE A 433 17.22 6.28 16.38
C ILE A 433 18.00 5.06 16.82
N GLU A 434 17.34 3.90 16.92
CA GLU A 434 18.03 2.65 17.25
C GLU A 434 18.93 2.21 16.08
N PRO A 435 20.14 1.71 16.33
CA PRO A 435 21.01 1.22 15.25
C PRO A 435 20.36 0.03 14.53
N LEU A 436 20.61 -0.08 13.22
CA LEU A 436 20.34 -1.30 12.48
C LEU A 436 21.59 -2.18 12.52
N ASP A 437 21.42 -3.47 12.25
CA ASP A 437 22.54 -4.37 11.98
C ASP A 437 23.44 -3.77 10.89
N GLU A 438 24.75 -3.73 11.13
CA GLU A 438 25.73 -3.17 10.18
C GLU A 438 25.83 -4.02 8.92
N ALA A 439 25.60 -5.34 9.01
CA ALA A 439 25.54 -6.23 7.85
C ALA A 439 24.34 -5.90 6.96
N LEU A 440 23.24 -5.37 7.51
CA LEU A 440 22.08 -4.95 6.73
C LEU A 440 22.19 -3.50 6.27
N SER A 441 22.64 -2.58 7.11
CA SER A 441 22.60 -1.14 6.83
C SER A 441 23.84 -0.63 6.10
N GLY A 442 24.97 -1.32 6.22
CA GLY A 442 26.26 -0.86 5.73
C GLY A 442 26.85 0.30 6.55
N VAL A 443 26.34 0.53 7.76
CA VAL A 443 26.73 1.66 8.62
C VAL A 443 26.93 1.17 10.05
N ARG A 444 28.12 1.38 10.60
CA ARG A 444 28.43 1.09 12.01
C ARG A 444 27.83 2.12 12.94
N ALA A 445 27.82 1.81 14.24
CA ALA A 445 27.34 2.74 15.28
C ALA A 445 28.12 4.07 15.33
N ASP A 446 29.38 4.10 14.90
CA ASP A 446 30.20 5.32 14.79
C ASP A 446 29.97 6.11 13.49
N GLY A 447 29.09 5.63 12.61
CA GLY A 447 28.78 6.22 11.30
C GLY A 447 29.72 5.79 10.17
N SER A 448 30.77 5.00 10.44
CA SER A 448 31.65 4.49 9.38
C SER A 448 30.91 3.48 8.49
N ARG A 449 31.27 3.47 7.20
CA ARG A 449 30.66 2.57 6.21
C ARG A 449 31.36 1.22 6.16
N VAL A 450 30.57 0.17 6.01
CA VAL A 450 31.02 -1.21 5.79
C VAL A 450 30.24 -1.84 4.64
N PRO A 451 30.78 -2.90 4.00
CA PRO A 451 29.98 -3.71 3.09
C PRO A 451 28.71 -4.23 3.77
N PHE A 452 27.61 -4.29 3.01
CA PHE A 452 26.33 -4.82 3.48
C PHE A 452 25.90 -6.01 2.61
N GLU A 453 25.10 -6.87 3.21
CA GLU A 453 24.55 -8.06 2.56
C GLU A 453 23.26 -7.71 1.79
N PRO A 454 23.10 -8.25 0.57
CA PRO A 454 21.85 -8.12 -0.17
C PRO A 454 20.75 -8.95 0.50
N VAL A 455 19.52 -8.47 0.45
CA VAL A 455 18.36 -9.13 1.09
C VAL A 455 17.70 -10.08 0.08
N HIS A 456 17.95 -11.38 0.23
CA HIS A 456 17.31 -12.40 -0.62
C HIS A 456 15.81 -12.54 -0.35
N ASP A 457 15.42 -12.62 0.92
CA ASP A 457 14.01 -12.74 1.34
C ASP A 457 13.66 -11.59 2.28
N VAL A 458 12.71 -10.75 1.85
CA VAL A 458 12.26 -9.59 2.63
C VAL A 458 11.73 -9.96 4.01
N ARG A 459 11.19 -11.18 4.18
CA ARG A 459 10.59 -11.63 5.44
C ARG A 459 11.60 -11.71 6.57
N THR A 460 12.90 -11.84 6.25
CA THR A 460 13.99 -11.76 7.23
C THR A 460 14.10 -10.38 7.90
N LEU A 461 13.53 -9.35 7.29
CA LEU A 461 13.47 -7.99 7.84
C LEU A 461 12.23 -7.77 8.71
N TYR A 462 11.26 -8.69 8.71
CA TYR A 462 9.98 -8.51 9.38
C TYR A 462 10.00 -9.05 10.81
N GLU A 463 9.46 -8.25 11.72
CA GLU A 463 9.26 -8.60 13.12
C GLU A 463 7.76 -8.57 13.45
N PRO A 464 7.26 -9.48 14.30
CA PRO A 464 5.90 -9.38 14.83
C PRO A 464 5.68 -8.02 15.51
N LEU A 465 4.62 -7.30 15.13
CA LEU A 465 4.42 -5.92 15.61
C LEU A 465 4.26 -5.80 17.13
N GLY A 466 3.77 -6.85 17.80
CA GLY A 466 3.64 -6.87 19.26
C GLY A 466 4.98 -6.99 19.99
N GLU A 467 6.03 -7.44 19.30
CA GLU A 467 7.36 -7.69 19.85
C GLU A 467 8.42 -6.72 19.32
N ARG A 468 8.19 -6.13 18.14
CA ARG A 468 9.09 -5.21 17.46
C ARG A 468 9.53 -4.07 18.38
N VAL A 469 10.84 -3.90 18.51
CA VAL A 469 11.41 -2.71 19.13
C VAL A 469 11.18 -1.52 18.20
N MET A 470 10.69 -0.42 18.74
CA MET A 470 10.58 0.76 17.93
C MET A 470 11.95 1.31 17.53
N ALA A 471 12.10 1.70 16.27
CA ALA A 471 13.37 2.14 15.72
C ALA A 471 13.60 3.66 15.84
N GLY A 472 12.57 4.43 16.21
CA GLY A 472 12.60 5.90 16.28
C GLY A 472 12.55 6.62 14.93
N PHE A 473 12.65 5.90 13.82
CA PHE A 473 12.60 6.41 12.45
C PHE A 473 11.17 6.34 11.89
N GLY A 474 10.70 7.38 11.19
CA GLY A 474 9.38 7.40 10.53
C GLY A 474 8.37 8.40 11.12
N GLY A 475 8.72 9.10 12.21
CA GLY A 475 7.85 10.09 12.83
C GLY A 475 6.49 9.50 13.23
N VAL A 476 5.38 10.18 12.88
CA VAL A 476 4.01 9.73 13.20
C VAL A 476 3.71 8.33 12.65
N ALA A 477 4.37 7.89 11.57
CA ALA A 477 4.19 6.52 11.06
C ALA A 477 4.70 5.45 12.05
N GLU A 478 5.71 5.77 12.85
CA GLU A 478 6.27 4.88 13.88
C GLU A 478 5.50 4.98 15.20
N TYR A 479 5.30 6.21 15.71
CA TYR A 479 4.78 6.43 17.07
C TYR A 479 3.28 6.78 17.15
N GLY A 480 2.66 7.12 16.02
CA GLY A 480 1.24 7.53 15.98
C GLY A 480 0.34 6.47 15.37
N ILE A 481 0.66 6.01 14.16
CA ILE A 481 -0.11 4.98 13.47
C ILE A 481 0.00 3.66 14.24
N THR A 482 -1.13 2.99 14.41
CA THR A 482 -1.28 1.79 15.25
C THR A 482 -1.05 0.50 14.45
N VAL A 483 -1.33 -0.65 15.06
CA VAL A 483 -1.20 -2.00 14.48
C VAL A 483 -2.21 -2.31 13.35
N ARG A 484 -2.87 -1.27 12.83
CA ARG A 484 -3.66 -1.33 11.59
C ARG A 484 -2.79 -1.23 10.33
N TRP A 485 -1.49 -0.94 10.47
CA TRP A 485 -0.54 -0.84 9.36
C TRP A 485 0.77 -1.56 9.70
N ASN A 486 1.39 -2.20 8.70
CA ASN A 486 2.60 -2.99 8.89
C ASN A 486 3.84 -2.09 9.03
N LYS A 487 4.21 -1.78 10.29
CA LYS A 487 5.37 -0.93 10.61
C LYS A 487 6.72 -1.48 10.16
N ASN A 488 6.80 -2.76 9.76
CA ASN A 488 8.03 -3.30 9.17
C ASN A 488 8.45 -2.56 7.90
N PHE A 489 7.51 -1.94 7.19
CA PHE A 489 7.82 -1.10 6.02
C PHE A 489 8.71 0.11 6.33
N LEU A 490 8.71 0.62 7.57
CA LEU A 490 9.64 1.69 7.97
C LEU A 490 11.10 1.22 7.96
N LYS A 491 11.35 -0.06 8.25
CA LYS A 491 12.70 -0.64 8.13
C LYS A 491 13.15 -0.66 6.66
N LEU A 492 12.24 -1.00 5.75
CA LEU A 492 12.52 -0.96 4.30
C LEU A 492 12.86 0.47 3.87
N VAL A 493 12.01 1.46 4.21
CA VAL A 493 12.24 2.88 3.90
C VAL A 493 13.57 3.37 4.45
N ARG A 494 13.92 2.99 5.69
CA ARG A 494 15.21 3.35 6.28
C ARG A 494 16.38 2.77 5.48
N LEU A 495 16.31 1.49 5.10
CA LEU A 495 17.34 0.83 4.30
C LEU A 495 17.51 1.46 2.91
N LEU A 496 16.42 1.93 2.28
CA LEU A 496 16.49 2.67 1.00
C LEU A 496 17.38 3.92 1.09
N LEU A 497 17.47 4.53 2.27
CA LEU A 497 18.23 5.75 2.49
C LEU A 497 19.64 5.49 3.02
N VAL A 498 19.78 4.75 4.14
CA VAL A 498 21.06 4.63 4.87
C VAL A 498 22.16 3.92 4.09
N ARG A 499 21.78 3.02 3.18
CA ARG A 499 22.74 2.34 2.30
C ARG A 499 23.34 3.26 1.22
N ARG A 500 22.82 4.47 1.04
CA ARG A 500 23.33 5.43 0.04
C ARG A 500 24.46 6.25 0.63
N GLU A 501 25.57 6.35 -0.12
CA GLU A 501 26.79 7.05 0.30
C GLU A 501 26.59 8.50 0.74
N ARG A 502 25.64 9.19 0.10
CA ARG A 502 25.34 10.61 0.34
C ARG A 502 24.36 10.87 1.50
N PHE A 503 23.94 9.85 2.23
CA PHE A 503 23.04 9.99 3.38
C PHE A 503 23.70 9.64 4.70
N SER A 504 23.47 10.47 5.71
CA SER A 504 23.72 10.14 7.12
C SER A 504 22.47 10.40 7.95
N LEU A 505 22.26 9.61 9.00
CA LEU A 505 21.10 9.71 9.88
C LEU A 505 21.56 9.79 11.34
N VAL A 506 21.10 10.81 12.06
CA VAL A 506 21.46 11.02 13.46
C VAL A 506 20.19 11.22 14.30
N GLY A 507 20.02 10.40 15.33
CA GLY A 507 18.92 10.52 16.29
C GLY A 507 19.29 11.31 17.54
N GLY A 508 18.28 11.69 18.32
CA GLY A 508 18.46 12.41 19.58
C GLY A 508 18.91 13.87 19.42
N VAL A 509 18.77 14.43 18.21
CA VAL A 509 19.17 15.81 17.90
C VAL A 509 17.91 16.62 17.66
N ARG A 510 17.55 17.46 18.64
CA ARG A 510 16.37 18.32 18.53
C ARG A 510 16.75 19.65 17.89
N PHE A 511 16.31 19.85 16.66
CA PHE A 511 16.50 21.13 15.96
C PHE A 511 15.81 22.29 16.71
N GLY A 512 16.49 23.43 16.82
CA GLY A 512 16.09 24.59 17.64
C GLY A 512 16.40 24.45 19.13
N SER A 513 17.14 23.40 19.54
CA SER A 513 17.61 23.24 20.93
C SER A 513 19.00 22.63 21.01
N THR A 514 19.21 21.45 20.44
CA THR A 514 20.54 20.79 20.38
C THR A 514 21.42 21.40 19.30
N LEU A 515 20.79 21.86 18.22
CA LEU A 515 21.39 22.46 17.04
C LEU A 515 20.38 23.47 16.49
N ASP A 516 20.82 24.67 16.13
CA ASP A 516 19.98 25.65 15.43
C ASP A 516 20.43 25.91 13.98
N VAL A 517 19.87 26.94 13.34
CA VAL A 517 20.18 27.29 11.95
C VAL A 517 21.63 27.79 11.84
N ASP A 518 22.09 28.63 12.76
CA ASP A 518 23.43 29.22 12.71
C ASP A 518 24.50 28.16 12.93
N ASP A 519 24.26 27.24 13.89
CA ASP A 519 25.12 26.07 14.09
C ASP A 519 25.20 25.19 12.83
N ALA A 520 24.06 24.94 12.18
CA ALA A 520 24.02 24.13 10.96
C ALA A 520 24.83 24.78 9.82
N LEU A 521 24.69 26.09 9.62
CA LEU A 521 25.48 26.82 8.62
C LEU A 521 26.98 26.80 8.98
N ALA A 522 27.33 26.92 10.27
CA ALA A 522 28.71 26.82 10.74
C ALA A 522 29.32 25.43 10.55
N LEU A 523 28.51 24.37 10.61
CA LEU A 523 28.91 22.99 10.28
C LEU A 523 29.06 22.74 8.77
N GLY A 524 28.79 23.74 7.93
CA GLY A 524 28.98 23.67 6.48
C GLY A 524 27.78 23.13 5.71
N PHE A 525 26.57 23.15 6.28
CA PHE A 525 25.34 22.92 5.52
C PHE A 525 24.97 24.16 4.70
N ASP A 526 24.56 23.97 3.45
CA ASP A 526 24.11 25.06 2.58
C ASP A 526 22.63 25.39 2.81
N HIS A 527 21.85 24.38 3.20
CA HIS A 527 20.41 24.49 3.41
C HIS A 527 19.94 23.67 4.61
N VAL A 528 18.88 24.17 5.26
CA VAL A 528 18.13 23.45 6.29
C VAL A 528 16.69 23.28 5.85
N ALA A 529 16.23 22.03 5.80
CA ALA A 529 14.84 21.69 5.52
C ALA A 529 14.11 21.31 6.81
N LEU A 530 12.99 21.98 7.10
CA LEU A 530 12.19 21.73 8.28
C LEU A 530 11.05 20.75 7.97
N ALA A 531 11.21 19.50 8.40
CA ALA A 531 10.27 18.40 8.22
C ALA A 531 9.81 17.79 9.57
N MET A 532 9.77 18.61 10.62
CA MET A 532 9.53 18.19 12.01
C MET A 532 8.07 17.84 12.33
N GLY A 533 7.15 18.06 11.37
CA GLY A 533 5.72 17.80 11.52
C GLY A 533 5.01 18.78 12.48
N ALA A 534 3.77 18.44 12.83
CA ALA A 534 2.90 19.24 13.69
C ALA A 534 2.72 18.56 15.06
N GLY A 535 3.80 18.48 15.85
CA GLY A 535 3.81 17.75 17.12
C GLY A 535 3.17 18.47 18.32
N ARG A 536 2.73 19.72 18.17
CA ARG A 536 2.11 20.48 19.26
C ARG A 536 0.67 19.99 19.49
N PRO A 537 0.31 19.47 20.68
CA PRO A 537 -1.04 19.02 20.94
C PRO A 537 -2.03 20.18 20.99
N THR A 538 -3.26 19.93 20.54
CA THR A 538 -4.40 20.83 20.77
C THR A 538 -4.95 20.55 22.17
N THR A 539 -4.78 21.50 23.09
CA THR A 539 -5.38 21.44 24.42
C THR A 539 -6.72 22.17 24.43
N LEU A 540 -7.72 21.59 25.07
CA LEU A 540 -9.01 22.24 25.27
C LEU A 540 -8.94 23.15 26.48
N ASP A 541 -9.43 24.38 26.33
CA ASP A 541 -9.59 25.31 27.45
C ASP A 541 -10.86 24.95 28.23
N ILE A 542 -10.73 23.98 29.14
CA ILE A 542 -11.81 23.48 29.98
C ILE A 542 -11.36 23.41 31.45
N PRO A 543 -12.27 23.65 32.42
CA PRO A 543 -11.96 23.44 33.82
C PRO A 543 -11.42 22.04 34.07
N ASN A 544 -10.36 21.93 34.88
CA ASN A 544 -9.71 20.67 35.22
C ASN A 544 -9.08 19.91 34.03
N GLY A 545 -8.72 20.60 32.94
CA GLY A 545 -8.05 19.99 31.77
C GLY A 545 -6.69 19.33 32.05
N LEU A 546 -6.11 19.53 33.23
CA LEU A 546 -4.86 18.89 33.71
C LEU A 546 -5.09 17.96 34.91
N ALA A 547 -6.34 17.61 35.22
CA ALA A 547 -6.64 16.68 36.31
C ALA A 547 -6.02 15.30 36.08
N ARG A 548 -5.73 14.59 37.16
CA ARG A 548 -5.14 13.24 37.09
C ARG A 548 -6.01 12.31 36.25
N GLY A 549 -5.41 11.73 35.21
CA GLY A 549 -6.09 10.84 34.26
C GLY A 549 -6.47 11.52 32.95
N VAL A 550 -6.46 12.85 32.87
CA VAL A 550 -6.62 13.60 31.62
C VAL A 550 -5.27 13.62 30.89
N ARG A 551 -5.27 13.24 29.61
CA ARG A 551 -4.09 13.20 28.73
C ARG A 551 -4.46 13.68 27.34
N THR A 552 -3.53 14.31 26.65
CA THR A 552 -3.69 14.53 25.21
C THR A 552 -3.55 13.19 24.48
N ALA A 553 -4.25 13.04 23.36
CA ALA A 553 -4.22 11.82 22.57
C ALA A 553 -2.81 11.52 22.01
N SER A 554 -2.08 12.56 21.60
CA SER A 554 -0.69 12.44 21.17
C SER A 554 0.21 11.94 22.28
N ASP A 555 0.10 12.49 23.50
CA ASP A 555 0.92 12.05 24.63
C ASP A 555 0.61 10.60 25.02
N PHE A 556 -0.66 10.20 24.98
CA PHE A 556 -1.06 8.82 25.23
C PHE A 556 -0.45 7.85 24.20
N LEU A 557 -0.63 8.12 22.91
CA LEU A 557 -0.13 7.25 21.84
C LEU A 557 1.41 7.21 21.84
N MET A 558 2.05 8.38 21.96
CA MET A 558 3.51 8.47 22.05
C MET A 558 4.03 7.76 23.30
N ALA A 559 3.41 7.91 24.47
CA ALA A 559 3.87 7.19 25.66
C ALA A 559 3.72 5.68 25.49
N LEU A 560 2.57 5.22 25.00
CA LEU A 560 2.29 3.79 24.80
C LEU A 560 3.27 3.15 23.82
N GLN A 561 3.44 3.76 22.64
CA GLN A 561 4.31 3.25 21.59
C GLN A 561 5.78 3.45 21.99
N LEU A 562 6.16 4.68 22.41
CA LEU A 562 7.57 5.03 22.56
C LEU A 562 8.29 4.34 23.70
N THR A 563 7.58 4.12 24.80
CA THR A 563 8.16 3.42 25.95
C THR A 563 8.04 1.90 25.83
N GLY A 564 7.34 1.41 24.80
CA GLY A 564 6.98 0.00 24.66
C GLY A 564 6.16 -0.49 25.85
N ALA A 565 5.30 0.35 26.45
CA ALA A 565 4.56 0.00 27.67
C ALA A 565 3.67 -1.26 27.52
N ALA A 566 3.24 -1.53 26.28
CA ALA A 566 2.49 -2.72 25.90
C ALA A 566 3.32 -4.01 25.86
N ARG A 567 4.65 -3.92 25.76
CA ARG A 567 5.52 -5.11 25.70
C ARG A 567 5.60 -5.77 27.07
N VAL A 568 5.60 -7.10 27.08
CA VAL A 568 5.63 -7.91 28.32
C VAL A 568 6.94 -7.71 29.08
N ASP A 569 8.06 -7.60 28.36
CA ASP A 569 9.41 -7.40 28.89
C ASP A 569 9.75 -5.94 29.23
N SER A 570 8.85 -4.98 28.95
CA SER A 570 9.06 -3.58 29.29
C SER A 570 8.69 -3.27 30.74
N LEU A 571 9.61 -2.61 31.45
CA LEU A 571 9.37 -2.03 32.77
C LEU A 571 8.45 -0.81 32.72
N ALA A 572 8.29 -0.19 31.54
CA ALA A 572 7.38 0.93 31.38
C ALA A 572 5.93 0.46 31.58
N ASN A 573 5.19 1.24 32.35
CA ASN A 573 3.77 1.01 32.57
C ASN A 573 3.05 2.35 32.56
N MET A 574 2.06 2.48 31.69
CA MET A 574 1.21 3.65 31.61
C MET A 574 -0.09 3.33 32.35
N GLN A 575 -0.48 4.14 33.33
CA GLN A 575 -1.73 3.88 34.05
C GLN A 575 -2.95 4.27 33.20
N LEU A 576 -3.82 3.30 32.96
CA LEU A 576 -5.12 3.41 32.33
C LEU A 576 -6.18 2.70 33.18
N ARG A 577 -7.36 3.33 33.33
CA ARG A 577 -8.52 2.73 34.00
C ARG A 577 -9.76 2.95 33.13
N LEU A 578 -10.52 1.88 32.93
CA LEU A 578 -11.82 1.96 32.26
C LEU A 578 -12.93 2.31 33.28
N PRO A 579 -14.00 3.01 32.87
CA PRO A 579 -14.26 3.51 31.52
C PRO A 579 -13.38 4.71 31.14
N VAL A 580 -13.14 4.88 29.83
CA VAL A 580 -12.41 6.04 29.26
C VAL A 580 -13.33 6.84 28.36
N VAL A 581 -13.09 8.15 28.26
CA VAL A 581 -13.75 9.04 27.31
C VAL A 581 -12.68 9.61 26.38
N VAL A 582 -12.86 9.43 25.07
CA VAL A 582 -11.98 9.98 24.04
C VAL A 582 -12.70 11.11 23.32
N ILE A 583 -12.13 12.31 23.34
CA ILE A 583 -12.73 13.51 22.73
C ILE A 583 -12.06 13.76 21.39
N GLY A 584 -12.82 13.59 20.30
CA GLY A 584 -12.37 13.85 18.92
C GLY A 584 -13.03 12.91 17.92
N GLY A 585 -12.95 13.25 16.62
CA GLY A 585 -13.53 12.46 15.52
C GLY A 585 -12.54 12.09 14.40
N GLY A 586 -11.26 12.44 14.55
CA GLY A 586 -10.21 12.11 13.59
C GLY A 586 -9.55 10.75 13.85
N LEU A 587 -8.60 10.37 13.01
CA LEU A 587 -7.85 9.11 13.13
C LEU A 587 -7.17 8.96 14.50
N THR A 588 -6.58 10.03 15.04
CA THR A 588 -5.95 10.02 16.37
C THR A 588 -6.93 9.62 17.48
N ALA A 589 -8.19 10.03 17.39
CA ALA A 589 -9.22 9.65 18.37
C ALA A 589 -9.58 8.16 18.25
N ILE A 590 -9.73 7.66 17.02
CA ILE A 590 -9.99 6.23 16.74
C ILE A 590 -8.83 5.37 17.23
N ASP A 591 -7.60 5.75 16.89
CA ASP A 591 -6.37 5.08 17.32
C ASP A 591 -6.29 5.09 18.87
N THR A 592 -6.51 6.22 19.53
CA THR A 592 -6.54 6.31 21.00
C THR A 592 -7.61 5.41 21.63
N ALA A 593 -8.83 5.39 21.08
CA ALA A 593 -9.92 4.57 21.60
C ALA A 593 -9.61 3.07 21.48
N THR A 594 -9.13 2.62 20.32
CA THR A 594 -8.81 1.21 20.08
C THR A 594 -7.59 0.75 20.88
N GLU A 595 -6.55 1.58 20.98
CA GLU A 595 -5.36 1.31 21.79
C GLU A 595 -5.67 1.27 23.28
N SER A 596 -6.54 2.15 23.78
CA SER A 596 -6.95 2.14 25.19
C SER A 596 -7.61 0.82 25.58
N LEU A 597 -8.50 0.30 24.75
CA LEU A 597 -9.18 -0.98 25.00
C LEU A 597 -8.19 -2.16 24.95
N ALA A 598 -7.30 -2.19 23.97
CA ALA A 598 -6.30 -3.26 23.85
C ALA A 598 -5.27 -3.24 24.98
N TYR A 599 -4.79 -2.04 25.34
CA TYR A 599 -3.76 -1.87 26.35
C TYR A 599 -4.26 -2.16 27.76
N TYR A 600 -5.52 -1.85 28.09
CA TYR A 600 -6.06 -2.08 29.42
C TYR A 600 -5.94 -3.55 29.86
N THR A 601 -6.26 -4.49 28.96
CA THR A 601 -6.10 -5.93 29.22
C THR A 601 -4.63 -6.28 29.49
N VAL A 602 -3.73 -5.83 28.62
CA VAL A 602 -2.28 -6.07 28.76
C VAL A 602 -1.73 -5.49 30.07
N GLN A 603 -2.18 -4.30 30.46
CA GLN A 603 -1.80 -3.67 31.73
C GLN A 603 -2.21 -4.53 32.92
N VAL A 604 -3.46 -5.04 32.93
CA VAL A 604 -3.98 -5.89 34.00
C VAL A 604 -3.20 -7.20 34.07
N GLU A 605 -2.94 -7.84 32.93
CA GLU A 605 -2.15 -9.08 32.86
C GLU A 605 -0.72 -8.88 33.35
N LYS A 606 -0.04 -7.81 32.91
CA LYS A 606 1.31 -7.46 33.39
C LYS A 606 1.32 -7.20 34.89
N PHE A 607 0.31 -6.52 35.41
CA PHE A 607 0.18 -6.25 36.83
C PHE A 607 -0.03 -7.54 37.62
N LEU A 608 -0.94 -8.42 37.16
CA LEU A 608 -1.22 -9.70 37.79
C LEU A 608 0.02 -10.60 37.81
N ALA A 609 0.68 -10.79 36.66
CA ALA A 609 1.89 -11.60 36.58
C ALA A 609 3.00 -11.10 37.53
N ARG A 610 3.20 -9.78 37.59
CA ARG A 610 4.16 -9.18 38.54
C ARG A 610 3.72 -9.36 39.99
N HIS A 611 2.43 -9.19 40.28
CA HIS A 611 1.89 -9.40 41.62
C HIS A 611 2.09 -10.85 42.07
N GLU A 612 1.73 -11.84 41.25
CA GLU A 612 1.90 -13.26 41.54
C GLU A 612 3.37 -13.63 41.75
N ALA A 613 4.28 -13.14 40.89
CA ALA A 613 5.71 -13.37 41.05
C ALA A 613 6.26 -12.78 42.36
N LEU A 614 5.81 -11.58 42.73
CA LEU A 614 6.20 -10.94 44.00
C LEU A 614 5.57 -11.65 45.20
N ALA A 615 4.32 -12.08 45.11
CA ALA A 615 3.62 -12.83 46.15
C ALA A 615 4.30 -14.18 46.40
N ALA A 616 4.60 -14.93 45.34
CA ALA A 616 5.32 -16.19 45.45
C ALA A 616 6.71 -16.03 46.09
N ARG A 617 7.40 -14.90 45.84
CA ARG A 617 8.72 -14.63 46.40
C ARG A 617 8.69 -14.11 47.83
N TYR A 618 7.75 -13.23 48.17
CA TYR A 618 7.77 -12.46 49.43
C TYR A 618 6.63 -12.78 50.38
N LEU A 619 5.52 -13.36 49.90
CA LEU A 619 4.38 -13.75 50.73
C LEU A 619 4.37 -15.26 51.05
N ALA A 620 5.15 -16.08 50.35
CA ALA A 620 5.31 -17.50 50.66
C ALA A 620 6.27 -17.78 51.84
N GLU A 621 7.05 -16.79 52.28
CA GLU A 621 8.04 -16.91 53.37
C GLU A 621 7.58 -16.25 54.70
N THR A 622 6.30 -15.85 54.80
CA THR A 622 5.76 -15.36 56.08
C THR A 622 5.03 -16.53 56.78
N PRO A 623 5.54 -17.08 57.90
CA PRO A 623 4.89 -18.16 58.63
C PRO A 623 3.51 -17.78 59.19
#